data_AF-A0A4Q6ADT5-F1
#
_entry.id   AF-A0A4Q6ADT5-F1
#
_cell.length_a   1.000
_cell.length_b   1.000
_cell.length_c   1.000
_cell.angle_alpha   90.00
_cell.angle_beta   90.00
_cell.angle_gamma   90.00
#
_symmetry.space_group_name_H-M   'P 1'
#
loop_
_entity.id
_entity.type
_entity.pdbx_description
1 polymer ?
#
loop_
_entity_poly.entity_id
_entity_poly.type
_entity_poly.pdbx_seq_one_letter_code
_entity_poly.pdbx_strand_id
1 'polypeptide(L)'
;MRISGILMAAGFVVLLGYASCKKSKVTDTDDTPVDPPSDTPVTPPTEVANAASIGFFMDEWQARSFSAPSFSEVSKPVAAANVTVTVDYSQTVTKVSKYLFGNNANPYIGQMVTEPLLINHLKTLSPNVIRFPGGNISSVYFWNGRPGEKPADVPNTLFDSGGNPVAESYWFGKNNDAWTLSLDNYYAMLQQTNSKGIITINYAYARYGTSEHPDRVAAHYAAEWVRADKGKTKLWEIGNESNGPWQAGWKIDVSKNKDGQPEIITGEIYGKHFKVFADSMRKAAAEIGAQIKIGAQLVQHDPVNSWNNVDKTWNTGYFAAAGDYADFYIVHDYYTQLGENTSAVNILNSPVQITKSMMDWM
;
A
#
# COMPACT_ATOMS: atom_id res chain seq x y z
N MET A 1 -49.02 -45.41 -15.03
CA MET A 1 -50.17 -46.31 -14.79
C MET A 1 -50.10 -46.77 -13.34
N ARG A 2 -51.09 -46.35 -12.55
CA ARG A 2 -51.61 -46.91 -11.27
C ARG A 2 -50.62 -47.10 -10.08
N ILE A 3 -50.77 -46.38 -8.95
CA ILE A 3 -51.78 -46.56 -7.85
C ILE A 3 -51.53 -47.91 -7.13
N SER A 4 -51.35 -48.08 -5.81
CA SER A 4 -51.52 -47.26 -4.60
C SER A 4 -51.12 -48.06 -3.35
N GLY A 5 -50.93 -47.34 -2.23
CA GLY A 5 -51.57 -47.69 -0.95
C GLY A 5 -50.71 -48.38 0.12
N ILE A 6 -50.85 -48.15 1.44
CA ILE A 6 -51.57 -47.17 2.27
C ILE A 6 -51.26 -47.53 3.76
N LEU A 7 -51.13 -46.49 4.62
CA LEU A 7 -51.35 -46.34 6.08
C LEU A 7 -50.86 -47.36 7.15
N MET A 8 -50.19 -46.83 8.20
CA MET A 8 -50.73 -46.42 9.54
C MET A 8 -49.53 -45.98 10.41
N ALA A 9 -49.39 -44.77 11.00
CA ALA A 9 -50.22 -43.94 11.89
C ALA A 9 -50.14 -44.30 13.39
N ALA A 10 -49.29 -43.57 14.14
CA ALA A 10 -49.43 -43.10 15.53
C ALA A 10 -48.15 -42.30 15.87
N GLY A 11 -48.12 -41.10 16.43
CA GLY A 11 -49.12 -40.25 17.07
C GLY A 11 -48.39 -39.47 18.18
N PHE A 12 -48.00 -38.21 17.93
CA PHE A 12 -47.66 -37.27 19.00
C PHE A 12 -48.07 -35.86 18.58
N VAL A 13 -49.06 -35.34 19.31
CA VAL A 13 -49.66 -34.02 19.14
C VAL A 13 -48.79 -33.03 19.92
N VAL A 14 -48.20 -32.06 19.22
CA VAL A 14 -47.68 -30.83 19.83
C VAL A 14 -48.49 -29.67 19.25
N LEU A 15 -49.26 -29.02 20.11
CA LEU A 15 -49.98 -27.79 19.82
C LEU A 15 -48.98 -26.66 19.54
N LEU A 16 -48.88 -26.23 18.28
CA LEU A 16 -48.31 -24.94 17.92
C LEU A 16 -49.46 -23.99 17.58
N GLY A 17 -49.75 -23.11 18.52
CA GLY A 17 -50.70 -22.02 18.34
C GLY A 17 -50.20 -21.04 17.29
N TYR A 18 -51.08 -20.70 16.35
CA TYR A 18 -50.94 -19.58 15.43
C TYR A 18 -50.84 -18.26 16.21
N ALA A 19 -49.62 -17.79 16.47
CA ALA A 19 -49.37 -16.38 16.73
C ALA A 19 -49.16 -15.66 15.39
N SER A 20 -50.26 -15.46 14.66
CA SER A 20 -50.28 -14.54 13.52
C SER A 20 -50.09 -13.13 14.07
N CYS A 21 -48.88 -12.57 13.97
CA CYS A 21 -48.66 -11.14 14.21
C CYS A 21 -49.56 -10.36 13.27
N LYS A 22 -50.54 -9.66 13.84
CA LYS A 22 -51.37 -8.68 13.15
C LYS A 22 -50.43 -7.67 12.48
N LYS A 23 -50.57 -7.49 11.17
CA LYS A 23 -50.07 -6.29 10.51
C LYS A 23 -50.75 -5.09 11.18
N SER A 24 -50.02 -4.39 12.03
CA SER A 24 -50.39 -3.05 12.45
C SER A 24 -50.42 -2.19 11.20
N LYS A 25 -51.59 -1.69 10.83
CA LYS A 25 -51.69 -0.55 9.91
C LYS A 25 -50.95 0.60 10.61
N VAL A 26 -49.77 0.94 10.12
CA VAL A 26 -49.19 2.25 10.37
C VAL A 26 -50.09 3.22 9.64
N THR A 27 -50.94 3.92 10.38
CA THR A 27 -51.66 5.09 9.89
C THR A 27 -50.62 6.16 9.65
N ASP A 28 -50.25 6.31 8.39
CA ASP A 28 -49.44 7.38 7.86
C ASP A 28 -50.30 8.65 7.85
N THR A 29 -50.34 9.34 8.99
CA THR A 29 -50.90 10.69 9.10
C THR A 29 -50.17 11.42 10.23
N ASP A 30 -48.94 11.85 9.95
CA ASP A 30 -48.50 13.17 10.41
C ASP A 30 -47.38 13.67 9.48
N ASP A 31 -47.76 14.08 8.27
CA ASP A 31 -46.94 14.90 7.36
C ASP A 31 -46.92 16.36 7.89
N THR A 32 -46.65 16.54 9.18
CA THR A 32 -46.29 17.86 9.69
C THR A 32 -44.86 18.13 9.21
N PRO A 33 -44.63 19.26 8.48
CA PRO A 33 -43.28 19.70 8.19
C PRO A 33 -42.51 19.75 9.50
N VAL A 34 -41.47 18.92 9.62
CA VAL A 34 -40.53 19.05 10.73
C VAL A 34 -39.91 20.42 10.56
N ASP A 35 -40.24 21.35 11.46
CA ASP A 35 -39.56 22.63 11.53
C ASP A 35 -38.04 22.37 11.49
N PRO A 36 -37.25 23.18 10.76
CA PRO A 36 -35.80 23.07 10.83
C PRO A 36 -35.42 23.06 12.31
N PRO A 37 -34.55 22.13 12.75
CA PRO A 37 -34.19 22.05 14.15
C PRO A 37 -33.80 23.44 14.63
N SER A 38 -34.53 23.95 15.63
CA SER A 38 -34.21 25.23 16.29
C SER A 38 -32.71 25.25 16.56
N ASP A 39 -32.04 26.40 16.39
CA ASP A 39 -30.59 26.63 16.60
C ASP A 39 -30.02 25.79 17.77
N THR A 40 -29.81 24.51 17.54
CA THR A 40 -29.25 23.60 18.52
C THR A 40 -27.78 23.94 18.48
N PRO A 41 -27.18 24.36 19.60
CA PRO A 41 -25.77 24.65 19.64
C PRO A 41 -25.02 23.47 19.03
N VAL A 42 -24.25 23.72 17.97
CA VAL A 42 -23.39 22.69 17.39
C VAL A 42 -22.45 22.27 18.50
N THR A 43 -22.65 21.05 19.01
CA THR A 43 -21.81 20.52 20.08
C THR A 43 -20.41 20.36 19.50
N PRO A 44 -19.36 20.94 20.11
CA PRO A 44 -18.00 20.73 19.65
C PRO A 44 -17.70 19.23 19.52
N PRO A 45 -16.92 18.81 18.51
CA PRO A 45 -16.57 17.42 18.36
C PRO A 45 -15.89 16.90 19.64
N THR A 46 -16.30 15.72 20.09
CA THR A 46 -15.52 15.01 21.10
C THR A 46 -14.23 14.56 20.44
N GLU A 47 -13.09 15.02 20.95
CA GLU A 47 -11.78 14.55 20.50
C GLU A 47 -11.64 13.05 20.81
N VAL A 48 -11.26 12.27 19.80
CA VAL A 48 -10.92 10.85 19.98
C VAL A 48 -9.41 10.68 20.02
N ALA A 49 -8.94 9.74 20.83
CA ALA A 49 -7.53 9.36 20.82
C ALA A 49 -7.17 8.76 19.46
N ASN A 50 -5.97 9.07 18.96
CA ASN A 50 -5.47 8.41 17.76
C ASN A 50 -5.31 6.90 18.02
N ALA A 51 -5.68 6.07 17.05
CA ALA A 51 -5.39 4.65 17.12
C ALA A 51 -3.87 4.43 17.18
N ALA A 52 -3.42 3.61 18.13
CA ALA A 52 -2.00 3.32 18.33
C ALA A 52 -1.34 2.74 17.07
N SER A 53 -2.12 2.03 16.24
CA SER A 53 -1.70 1.44 14.97
C SER A 53 -1.26 2.46 13.91
N ILE A 54 -1.66 3.74 14.02
CA ILE A 54 -1.19 4.78 13.09
C ILE A 54 0.28 5.13 13.36
N GLY A 55 0.75 4.99 14.60
CA GLY A 55 2.14 5.17 14.98
C GLY A 55 2.74 6.51 14.54
N PHE A 56 4.00 6.47 14.08
CA PHE A 56 4.80 7.66 13.76
C PHE A 56 4.24 8.50 12.60
N PHE A 57 3.27 7.98 11.83
CA PHE A 57 2.61 8.74 10.77
C PHE A 57 1.81 9.95 11.31
N MET A 58 1.61 10.03 12.63
CA MET A 58 0.98 11.17 13.30
C MET A 58 1.96 12.15 13.96
N ASP A 59 3.26 11.85 14.02
CA ASP A 59 4.26 12.68 14.73
C ASP A 59 4.33 14.12 14.21
N GLU A 60 4.07 14.29 12.91
CA GLU A 60 4.07 15.59 12.23
C GLU A 60 2.68 16.02 11.78
N TRP A 61 1.63 15.48 12.41
CA TRP A 61 0.27 15.89 12.12
C TRP A 61 0.05 17.34 12.55
N GLN A 62 -0.65 18.09 11.71
CA GLN A 62 -1.07 19.45 11.98
C GLN A 62 -2.52 19.61 11.55
N ALA A 63 -3.30 20.33 12.37
CA ALA A 63 -4.65 20.70 12.01
C ALA A 63 -4.63 21.56 10.73
N ARG A 64 -5.54 21.29 9.81
CA ARG A 64 -5.78 22.16 8.66
C ARG A 64 -6.90 23.14 9.01
N SER A 65 -6.72 24.40 8.63
CA SER A 65 -7.80 25.38 8.65
C SER A 65 -8.70 25.19 7.43
N PHE A 66 -9.99 25.44 7.62
CA PHE A 66 -10.97 25.51 6.56
C PHE A 66 -11.63 26.88 6.59
N SER A 67 -11.69 27.53 5.44
CA SER A 67 -12.50 28.72 5.23
C SER A 67 -13.60 28.35 4.26
N ALA A 68 -14.86 28.57 4.65
CA ALA A 68 -15.98 28.33 3.77
C ALA A 68 -15.84 29.14 2.48
N PRO A 69 -15.98 28.54 1.29
CA PRO A 69 -15.96 29.30 0.04
C PRO A 69 -17.20 30.19 -0.06
N SER A 70 -17.13 31.20 -0.91
CA SER A 70 -18.32 31.99 -1.27
C SER A 70 -19.42 31.06 -1.80
N PHE A 71 -20.64 31.23 -1.30
CA PHE A 71 -21.80 30.47 -1.72
C PHE A 71 -22.94 31.41 -2.12
N SER A 72 -23.91 30.87 -2.85
CA SER A 72 -25.17 31.54 -3.14
C SER A 72 -26.30 30.71 -2.57
N GLU A 73 -27.15 31.34 -1.79
CA GLU A 73 -28.38 30.72 -1.31
C GLU A 73 -29.31 30.47 -2.49
N VAL A 74 -29.88 29.28 -2.56
CA VAL A 74 -30.88 28.90 -3.57
C VAL A 74 -32.10 28.32 -2.88
N SER A 75 -33.28 28.51 -3.47
CA SER A 75 -34.50 27.94 -2.92
C SER A 75 -34.42 26.41 -2.88
N LYS A 76 -34.77 25.82 -1.73
CA LYS A 76 -34.84 24.37 -1.55
C LYS A 76 -35.84 23.76 -2.56
N PRO A 77 -35.53 22.60 -3.17
CA PRO A 77 -36.51 21.86 -3.97
C PRO A 77 -37.74 21.48 -3.15
N VAL A 78 -38.93 21.56 -3.77
CA VAL A 78 -40.21 21.19 -3.15
C VAL A 78 -40.52 19.69 -3.22
N ALA A 79 -39.81 18.95 -4.08
CA ALA A 79 -39.97 17.51 -4.19
C ALA A 79 -39.41 16.81 -2.93
N ALA A 80 -40.03 15.69 -2.56
CA ALA A 80 -39.53 14.85 -1.48
C ALA A 80 -38.10 14.36 -1.80
N ALA A 81 -37.23 14.34 -0.79
CA ALA A 81 -35.88 13.83 -0.95
C ALA A 81 -35.90 12.30 -1.13
N ASN A 82 -35.23 11.80 -2.16
CA ASN A 82 -35.06 10.35 -2.36
C ASN A 82 -33.89 9.78 -1.53
N VAL A 83 -33.00 10.64 -1.03
CA VAL A 83 -31.82 10.28 -0.24
C VAL A 83 -31.66 11.31 0.88
N THR A 84 -31.40 10.83 2.08
CA THR A 84 -31.07 11.67 3.24
C THR A 84 -29.63 11.41 3.64
N VAL A 85 -28.83 12.48 3.72
CA VAL A 85 -27.47 12.43 4.26
C VAL A 85 -27.48 13.17 5.60
N THR A 86 -27.08 12.47 6.66
CA THR A 86 -26.95 13.03 8.00
C THR A 86 -25.48 13.10 8.38
N VAL A 87 -25.05 14.22 8.96
CA VAL A 87 -23.68 14.39 9.47
C VAL A 87 -23.75 14.69 10.96
N ASP A 88 -23.13 13.85 11.78
CA ASP A 88 -22.97 14.10 13.22
C ASP A 88 -21.60 14.72 13.47
N TYR A 89 -21.57 16.03 13.68
CA TYR A 89 -20.36 16.78 13.97
C TYR A 89 -19.85 16.63 15.40
N SER A 90 -20.63 16.00 16.29
CA SER A 90 -20.23 15.80 17.69
C SER A 90 -19.24 14.64 17.86
N GLN A 91 -19.05 13.80 16.83
CA GLN A 91 -18.19 12.62 16.87
C GLN A 91 -17.04 12.72 15.88
N THR A 92 -15.81 12.79 16.40
CA THR A 92 -14.60 12.64 15.59
C THR A 92 -14.34 11.16 15.33
N VAL A 93 -14.14 10.75 14.07
CA VAL A 93 -13.80 9.35 13.73
C VAL A 93 -12.31 9.07 13.96
N THR A 94 -11.43 9.85 13.34
CA THR A 94 -9.97 9.77 13.48
C THR A 94 -9.30 11.00 12.88
N LYS A 95 -8.01 11.20 13.20
CA LYS A 95 -7.16 12.19 12.53
C LYS A 95 -6.55 11.59 11.27
N VAL A 96 -6.56 12.36 10.19
CA VAL A 96 -6.02 11.92 8.89
C VAL A 96 -4.55 12.31 8.79
N SER A 97 -3.67 11.33 8.61
CA SER A 97 -2.24 11.58 8.37
C SER A 97 -2.04 12.27 7.02
N LYS A 98 -1.11 13.24 6.95
CA LYS A 98 -0.70 13.87 5.69
C LYS A 98 -0.05 12.86 4.72
N TYR A 99 0.41 11.71 5.23
CA TYR A 99 1.05 10.66 4.45
C TYR A 99 0.06 9.77 3.68
N LEU A 100 -1.26 9.93 3.91
CA LEU A 100 -2.29 9.11 3.26
C LEU A 100 -2.37 9.32 1.74
N PHE A 101 -2.13 10.54 1.27
CA PHE A 101 -2.36 10.94 -0.12
C PHE A 101 -1.09 10.90 -1.00
N GLY A 102 -0.25 9.90 -0.79
CA GLY A 102 1.00 9.74 -1.53
C GLY A 102 0.80 9.26 -2.98
N ASN A 103 1.81 9.52 -3.82
CA ASN A 103 1.86 9.05 -5.21
C ASN A 103 3.11 8.21 -5.47
N ASN A 104 3.10 7.45 -6.56
CA ASN A 104 4.26 6.68 -7.02
C ASN A 104 4.83 7.28 -8.31
N ALA A 105 6.16 7.45 -8.38
CA ALA A 105 6.90 7.92 -9.54
C ALA A 105 7.85 6.83 -10.04
N ASN A 106 7.45 6.15 -11.12
CA ASN A 106 8.27 5.13 -11.76
C ASN A 106 9.29 5.77 -12.72
N PRO A 107 10.52 5.22 -12.87
CA PRO A 107 11.54 5.80 -13.72
C PRO A 107 11.17 5.99 -15.20
N TYR A 108 10.29 5.18 -15.79
CA TYR A 108 9.97 5.24 -17.23
C TYR A 108 9.03 6.40 -17.65
N ILE A 109 8.90 7.44 -16.83
CA ILE A 109 8.01 8.59 -17.07
C ILE A 109 8.75 9.84 -17.52
N GLY A 110 10.03 9.70 -17.89
CA GLY A 110 10.90 10.80 -18.32
C GLY A 110 11.34 11.75 -17.21
N GLN A 111 12.08 12.78 -17.59
CA GLN A 111 12.66 13.75 -16.67
C GLN A 111 11.61 14.76 -16.20
N MET A 112 10.76 14.38 -15.24
CA MET A 112 9.62 15.18 -14.73
C MET A 112 9.94 16.66 -14.44
N VAL A 113 11.18 16.97 -14.05
CA VAL A 113 11.66 18.32 -13.75
C VAL A 113 11.64 19.27 -14.95
N THR A 114 11.58 18.75 -16.18
CA THR A 114 11.50 19.55 -17.42
C THR A 114 10.06 19.86 -17.84
N GLU A 115 9.07 19.33 -17.12
CA GLU A 115 7.66 19.39 -17.50
C GLU A 115 6.89 20.39 -16.62
N PRO A 116 6.86 21.70 -16.95
CA PRO A 116 6.31 22.73 -16.07
C PRO A 116 4.82 22.55 -15.76
N LEU A 117 4.03 22.05 -16.72
CA LEU A 117 2.61 21.75 -16.49
C LEU A 117 2.43 20.61 -15.48
N LEU A 118 3.20 19.54 -15.61
CA LEU A 118 3.20 18.43 -14.66
C LEU A 118 3.61 18.89 -13.27
N ILE A 119 4.69 19.67 -13.15
CA ILE A 119 5.12 20.23 -11.86
C ILE A 119 4.02 21.10 -11.24
N ASN A 120 3.30 21.90 -12.03
CA ASN A 120 2.17 22.69 -11.54
C ASN A 120 1.02 21.81 -11.03
N HIS A 121 0.71 20.72 -11.73
CA HIS A 121 -0.29 19.74 -11.27
C HIS A 121 0.13 19.06 -9.97
N LEU A 122 1.40 18.65 -9.84
CA LEU A 122 1.92 18.04 -8.61
C LEU A 122 1.90 19.02 -7.42
N LYS A 123 2.25 20.29 -7.65
CA LYS A 123 2.13 21.35 -6.62
C LYS A 123 0.69 21.54 -6.15
N THR A 124 -0.26 21.50 -7.09
CA THR A 124 -1.69 21.66 -6.81
C THR A 124 -2.25 20.45 -6.07
N LEU A 125 -1.86 19.24 -6.49
CA LEU A 125 -2.27 17.98 -5.86
C LEU A 125 -1.69 17.83 -4.44
N SER A 126 -0.44 18.26 -4.25
CA SER A 126 0.28 18.24 -2.97
C SER A 126 0.27 16.85 -2.29
N PRO A 127 0.87 15.83 -2.93
CA PRO A 127 0.77 14.44 -2.46
C PRO A 127 1.49 14.16 -1.13
N ASN A 128 2.26 15.12 -0.60
CA ASN A 128 3.09 15.03 0.62
C ASN A 128 4.22 14.01 0.55
N VAL A 129 4.01 12.83 -0.04
CA VAL A 129 5.01 11.79 -0.28
C VAL A 129 4.93 11.29 -1.73
N ILE A 130 6.10 11.11 -2.35
CA ILE A 130 6.23 10.49 -3.66
C ILE A 130 7.21 9.31 -3.56
N ARG A 131 6.79 8.13 -4.02
CA ARG A 131 7.55 6.88 -4.02
C ARG A 131 8.45 6.73 -5.24
N PHE A 132 9.68 6.28 -5.06
CA PHE A 132 10.69 6.11 -6.13
C PHE A 132 11.73 5.05 -5.77
N PRO A 133 12.35 4.35 -6.74
CA PRO A 133 11.92 4.22 -8.14
C PRO A 133 10.62 3.42 -8.27
N GLY A 134 10.16 2.78 -7.18
CA GLY A 134 8.88 2.09 -7.13
C GLY A 134 8.77 0.88 -8.06
N GLY A 135 7.75 0.07 -7.79
CA GLY A 135 7.36 -1.10 -8.58
C GLY A 135 8.49 -2.11 -8.80
N ASN A 136 8.32 -2.93 -9.84
CA ASN A 136 9.26 -4.00 -10.20
C ASN A 136 10.66 -3.47 -10.54
N ILE A 137 10.76 -2.21 -10.99
CA ILE A 137 12.04 -1.59 -11.35
C ILE A 137 12.95 -1.44 -10.13
N SER A 138 12.39 -1.21 -8.94
CA SER A 138 13.20 -1.16 -7.71
C SER A 138 14.04 -2.43 -7.51
N SER A 139 13.54 -3.60 -7.91
CA SER A 139 14.22 -4.90 -7.83
C SER A 139 15.45 -5.02 -8.75
N VAL A 140 15.68 -4.06 -9.64
CA VAL A 140 16.81 -4.05 -10.59
C VAL A 140 17.48 -2.68 -10.69
N TYR A 141 17.21 -1.77 -9.74
CA TYR A 141 17.68 -0.39 -9.77
C TYR A 141 18.98 -0.20 -8.99
N PHE A 142 20.01 0.32 -9.66
CA PHE A 142 21.29 0.73 -9.07
C PHE A 142 21.39 2.26 -9.03
N TRP A 143 21.10 2.83 -7.86
CA TRP A 143 20.92 4.27 -7.63
C TRP A 143 22.13 5.13 -8.03
N ASN A 144 23.35 4.61 -7.90
CA ASN A 144 24.60 5.32 -8.19
C ASN A 144 25.29 4.92 -9.49
N GLY A 145 24.76 3.96 -10.24
CA GLY A 145 25.36 3.48 -11.49
C GLY A 145 24.97 4.36 -12.68
N ARG A 146 25.81 4.40 -13.71
CA ARG A 146 25.47 4.90 -15.05
C ARG A 146 25.01 3.74 -15.94
N PRO A 147 24.33 4.00 -17.07
CA PRO A 147 23.97 2.95 -18.03
C PRO A 147 25.15 2.04 -18.38
N GLY A 148 24.99 0.74 -18.13
CA GLY A 148 26.01 -0.29 -18.37
C GLY A 148 27.00 -0.52 -17.21
N GLU A 149 26.99 0.31 -16.17
CA GLU A 149 27.88 0.19 -14.99
C GLU A 149 27.21 -0.62 -13.87
N LYS A 150 26.86 -1.88 -14.14
CA LYS A 150 26.33 -2.79 -13.10
C LYS A 150 27.43 -3.28 -12.15
N PRO A 151 27.11 -3.62 -10.88
CA PRO A 151 28.08 -4.26 -9.99
C PRO A 151 28.69 -5.55 -10.59
N ALA A 152 29.93 -5.85 -10.23
CA ALA A 152 30.64 -7.01 -10.79
C ALA A 152 30.02 -8.35 -10.38
N ASP A 153 29.35 -8.38 -9.22
CA ASP A 153 28.75 -9.57 -8.61
C ASP A 153 27.24 -9.70 -8.89
N VAL A 154 26.71 -9.03 -9.92
CA VAL A 154 25.34 -9.29 -10.42
C VAL A 154 25.35 -10.07 -11.73
N PRO A 155 24.44 -11.04 -11.91
CA PRO A 155 24.43 -11.90 -13.09
C PRO A 155 23.98 -11.14 -14.35
N ASN A 156 24.32 -11.68 -15.52
CA ASN A 156 23.83 -11.18 -16.83
C ASN A 156 22.46 -11.75 -17.22
N THR A 157 21.92 -12.65 -16.38
CA THR A 157 20.66 -13.37 -16.62
C THR A 157 19.87 -13.39 -15.32
N LEU A 158 18.60 -13.06 -15.41
CA LEU A 158 17.60 -13.15 -14.34
C LEU A 158 16.49 -14.11 -14.78
N PHE A 159 15.41 -14.21 -14.00
CA PHE A 159 14.27 -15.05 -14.34
C PHE A 159 13.01 -14.20 -14.55
N ASP A 160 12.21 -14.57 -15.54
CA ASP A 160 10.88 -13.98 -15.77
C ASP A 160 9.81 -14.62 -14.86
N SER A 161 8.55 -14.18 -15.01
CA SER A 161 7.41 -14.70 -14.24
C SER A 161 7.09 -16.17 -14.51
N GLY A 162 7.54 -16.73 -15.63
CA GLY A 162 7.45 -18.16 -15.93
C GLY A 162 8.62 -18.98 -15.36
N GLY A 163 9.59 -18.32 -14.72
CA GLY A 163 10.80 -18.95 -14.23
C GLY A 163 11.79 -19.29 -15.34
N ASN A 164 11.66 -18.69 -16.53
CA ASN A 164 12.61 -18.86 -17.63
C ASN A 164 13.78 -17.89 -17.47
N PRO A 165 15.01 -18.31 -17.80
CA PRO A 165 16.15 -17.40 -17.83
C PRO A 165 15.98 -16.35 -18.93
N VAL A 166 16.12 -15.08 -18.56
CA VAL A 166 16.06 -13.92 -19.46
C VAL A 166 17.27 -13.03 -19.27
N ALA A 167 17.65 -12.28 -20.30
CA ALA A 167 18.68 -11.26 -20.16
C ALA A 167 18.29 -10.27 -19.06
N GLU A 168 19.26 -9.81 -18.29
CA GLU A 168 19.03 -8.76 -17.30
C GLU A 168 18.56 -7.45 -17.96
N SER A 169 17.81 -6.66 -17.20
CA SER A 169 17.42 -5.30 -17.56
C SER A 169 17.58 -4.39 -16.34
N TYR A 170 18.82 -4.15 -15.94
CA TYR A 170 19.16 -3.27 -14.83
C TYR A 170 18.90 -1.80 -15.16
N TRP A 171 18.47 -1.07 -14.14
CA TRP A 171 18.18 0.36 -14.20
C TRP A 171 19.20 1.15 -13.40
N PHE A 172 19.47 2.37 -13.84
CA PHE A 172 20.62 3.13 -13.36
C PHE A 172 20.21 4.56 -12.98
N GLY A 173 20.46 4.94 -11.73
CA GLY A 173 20.00 6.22 -11.20
C GLY A 173 20.74 7.44 -11.74
N LYS A 174 21.92 7.27 -12.34
CA LYS A 174 22.63 8.35 -13.05
C LYS A 174 22.27 8.41 -14.53
N ASN A 175 21.25 7.69 -14.99
CA ASN A 175 20.76 7.81 -16.35
C ASN A 175 19.95 9.11 -16.51
N ASN A 176 20.46 10.05 -17.31
CA ASN A 176 19.83 11.34 -17.60
C ASN A 176 19.16 11.40 -18.98
N ASP A 177 18.94 10.26 -19.63
CA ASP A 177 18.19 10.21 -20.88
C ASP A 177 16.76 10.74 -20.69
N ALA A 178 16.19 11.33 -21.75
CA ALA A 178 14.88 11.99 -21.68
C ALA A 178 13.71 11.04 -21.36
N TRP A 179 13.85 9.74 -21.65
CA TRP A 179 12.80 8.73 -21.48
C TRP A 179 12.74 8.13 -20.06
N THR A 180 13.76 8.37 -19.22
CA THR A 180 13.80 7.90 -17.83
C THR A 180 13.86 9.07 -16.84
N LEU A 181 13.65 8.82 -15.56
CA LEU A 181 13.86 9.76 -14.46
C LEU A 181 15.17 9.42 -13.74
N SER A 182 16.10 10.38 -13.69
CA SER A 182 17.33 10.23 -12.89
C SER A 182 17.07 10.46 -11.41
N LEU A 183 17.92 9.92 -10.54
CA LEU A 183 17.82 10.12 -9.10
C LEU A 183 17.93 11.61 -8.71
N ASP A 184 18.86 12.33 -9.34
CA ASP A 184 19.04 13.76 -9.08
C ASP A 184 17.80 14.57 -9.48
N ASN A 185 17.19 14.22 -10.62
CA ASN A 185 15.95 14.87 -11.07
C ASN A 185 14.73 14.47 -10.22
N TYR A 186 14.69 13.24 -9.70
CA TYR A 186 13.69 12.87 -8.70
C TYR A 186 13.80 13.77 -7.45
N TYR A 187 15.00 13.95 -6.89
CA TYR A 187 15.19 14.84 -5.74
C TYR A 187 14.88 16.30 -6.05
N ALA A 188 15.21 16.79 -7.25
CA ALA A 188 14.84 18.14 -7.68
C ALA A 188 13.32 18.30 -7.82
N MET A 189 12.60 17.29 -8.32
CA MET A 189 11.14 17.29 -8.39
C MET A 189 10.50 17.33 -6.99
N LEU A 190 11.03 16.58 -6.01
CA LEU A 190 10.57 16.67 -4.63
C LEU A 190 10.71 18.09 -4.06
N GLN A 191 11.85 18.76 -4.33
CA GLN A 191 12.07 20.14 -3.92
C GLN A 191 11.09 21.11 -4.59
N GLN A 192 10.86 20.97 -5.90
CA GLN A 192 9.93 21.83 -6.63
C GLN A 192 8.49 21.68 -6.15
N THR A 193 8.09 20.48 -5.71
CA THR A 193 6.70 20.17 -5.31
C THR A 193 6.47 20.27 -3.80
N ASN A 194 7.52 20.54 -3.01
CA ASN A 194 7.50 20.46 -1.55
C ASN A 194 7.00 19.08 -1.03
N SER A 195 7.31 18.02 -1.78
CA SER A 195 7.00 16.65 -1.39
C SER A 195 8.18 16.02 -0.64
N LYS A 196 7.90 14.98 0.15
CA LYS A 196 8.92 14.10 0.75
C LYS A 196 9.08 12.85 -0.10
N GLY A 197 10.27 12.26 -0.06
CA GLY A 197 10.53 10.98 -0.72
C GLY A 197 10.16 9.79 0.15
N ILE A 198 9.68 8.72 -0.49
CA ILE A 198 9.80 7.35 0.01
C ILE A 198 10.62 6.53 -0.99
N ILE A 199 11.71 5.92 -0.53
CA ILE A 199 12.67 5.23 -1.40
C ILE A 199 12.52 3.72 -1.28
N THR A 200 12.28 3.04 -2.40
CA THR A 200 12.29 1.58 -2.50
C THR A 200 13.67 1.08 -2.92
N ILE A 201 14.38 0.42 -2.02
CA ILE A 201 15.72 -0.09 -2.33
C ILE A 201 15.67 -1.41 -3.09
N ASN A 202 16.74 -1.71 -3.83
CA ASN A 202 16.93 -2.96 -4.55
C ASN A 202 17.24 -4.13 -3.60
N TYR A 203 16.21 -4.64 -2.93
CA TYR A 203 16.30 -5.83 -2.07
C TYR A 203 16.69 -7.08 -2.86
N ALA A 204 16.20 -7.21 -4.10
CA ALA A 204 16.43 -8.39 -4.92
C ALA A 204 17.92 -8.65 -5.20
N TYR A 205 18.77 -7.63 -5.10
CA TYR A 205 20.22 -7.81 -5.14
C TYR A 205 20.74 -8.78 -4.06
N ALA A 206 20.11 -8.83 -2.88
CA ALA A 206 20.43 -9.83 -1.85
C ALA A 206 20.08 -11.27 -2.26
N ARG A 207 19.21 -11.44 -3.25
CA ARG A 207 18.81 -12.73 -3.80
C ARG A 207 19.72 -13.11 -4.96
N TYR A 208 19.77 -12.29 -6.01
CA TYR A 208 20.47 -12.66 -7.25
C TYR A 208 21.97 -12.37 -7.25
N GLY A 209 22.50 -11.68 -6.24
CA GLY A 209 23.93 -11.42 -6.09
C GLY A 209 24.77 -12.71 -6.03
N THR A 210 26.01 -12.63 -6.51
CA THR A 210 26.93 -13.77 -6.68
C THR A 210 28.19 -13.67 -5.81
N SER A 211 28.24 -12.67 -4.91
CA SER A 211 29.22 -12.58 -3.83
C SER A 211 28.98 -13.67 -2.78
N GLU A 212 29.92 -13.83 -1.84
CA GLU A 212 29.80 -14.83 -0.75
C GLU A 212 28.67 -14.52 0.23
N HIS A 213 28.34 -13.23 0.38
CA HIS A 213 27.28 -12.72 1.25
C HIS A 213 26.47 -11.64 0.52
N PRO A 214 25.64 -12.02 -0.47
CA PRO A 214 24.87 -11.06 -1.27
C PRO A 214 23.91 -10.24 -0.41
N ASP A 215 23.37 -10.81 0.67
CA ASP A 215 22.58 -10.11 1.69
C ASP A 215 23.33 -8.91 2.28
N ARG A 216 24.59 -9.09 2.67
CA ARG A 216 25.43 -8.03 3.26
C ARG A 216 25.87 -7.01 2.22
N VAL A 217 26.24 -7.46 1.02
CA VAL A 217 26.64 -6.55 -0.07
C VAL A 217 25.48 -5.64 -0.46
N ALA A 218 24.28 -6.20 -0.63
CA ALA A 218 23.10 -5.42 -0.95
C ALA A 218 22.66 -4.49 0.20
N ALA A 219 22.76 -4.96 1.45
CA ALA A 219 22.50 -4.12 2.64
C ALA A 219 23.49 -2.96 2.76
N HIS A 220 24.78 -3.18 2.47
CA HIS A 220 25.78 -2.12 2.42
C HIS A 220 25.49 -1.13 1.29
N TYR A 221 25.11 -1.61 0.11
CA TYR A 221 24.74 -0.76 -1.02
C TYR A 221 23.53 0.15 -0.69
N ALA A 222 22.53 -0.37 0.01
CA ALA A 222 21.40 0.42 0.51
C ALA A 222 21.83 1.44 1.58
N ALA A 223 22.71 1.05 2.49
CA ALA A 223 23.27 1.95 3.50
C ALA A 223 24.11 3.08 2.89
N GLU A 224 24.85 2.82 1.81
CA GLU A 224 25.54 3.86 1.04
C GLU A 224 24.56 4.87 0.43
N TRP A 225 23.39 4.42 -0.04
CA TRP A 225 22.34 5.34 -0.49
C TRP A 225 21.86 6.22 0.67
N VAL A 226 21.59 5.66 1.85
CA VAL A 226 21.21 6.45 3.04
C VAL A 226 22.24 7.55 3.34
N ARG A 227 23.54 7.23 3.29
CA ARG A 227 24.61 8.23 3.49
C ARG A 227 24.61 9.31 2.41
N ALA A 228 24.47 8.91 1.15
CA ALA A 228 24.48 9.83 0.01
C ALA A 228 23.22 10.71 -0.06
N ASP A 229 22.08 10.20 0.41
CA ASP A 229 20.81 10.90 0.52
C ASP A 229 20.89 12.08 1.50
N LYS A 230 21.75 12.00 2.53
CA LYS A 230 21.99 13.06 3.52
C LYS A 230 20.71 13.51 4.24
N GLY A 231 19.80 12.57 4.52
CA GLY A 231 18.57 12.82 5.28
C GLY A 231 17.46 13.53 4.50
N LYS A 232 17.51 13.54 3.17
CA LYS A 232 16.41 14.04 2.32
C LYS A 232 15.17 13.14 2.40
N THR A 233 15.39 11.85 2.61
CA THR A 233 14.35 10.81 2.61
C THR A 233 14.09 10.29 4.01
N LYS A 234 12.83 10.38 4.45
CA LYS A 234 12.38 9.88 5.76
C LYS A 234 11.94 8.41 5.71
N LEU A 235 11.22 8.03 4.66
CA LEU A 235 10.60 6.71 4.52
C LEU A 235 11.42 5.87 3.55
N TRP A 236 11.74 4.64 3.93
CA TRP A 236 12.50 3.70 3.12
C TRP A 236 11.80 2.35 3.10
N GLU A 237 11.78 1.69 1.95
CA GLU A 237 11.15 0.40 1.74
C GLU A 237 12.21 -0.62 1.32
N ILE A 238 12.24 -1.77 1.99
CA ILE A 238 13.15 -2.85 1.62
C ILE A 238 12.46 -3.73 0.59
N GLY A 239 12.61 -3.37 -0.69
CA GLY A 239 12.11 -4.11 -1.85
C GLY A 239 10.65 -3.83 -2.24
N ASN A 240 10.21 -4.51 -3.29
CA ASN A 240 8.86 -4.42 -3.85
C ASN A 240 8.32 -5.83 -4.16
N GLU A 241 7.10 -6.12 -3.72
CA GLU A 241 6.33 -7.39 -3.88
C GLU A 241 7.16 -8.66 -4.05
N SER A 242 8.21 -8.84 -3.24
CA SER A 242 9.26 -9.83 -3.45
C SER A 242 8.77 -11.28 -3.32
N ASN A 243 7.55 -11.47 -2.80
CA ASN A 243 6.82 -12.73 -2.78
C ASN A 243 6.34 -13.17 -4.17
N GLY A 244 6.14 -12.24 -5.10
CA GLY A 244 5.53 -12.49 -6.40
C GLY A 244 6.52 -13.02 -7.45
N PRO A 245 6.15 -14.04 -8.25
CA PRO A 245 7.00 -14.59 -9.31
C PRO A 245 7.39 -13.59 -10.41
N TRP A 246 6.69 -12.46 -10.51
CA TRP A 246 7.02 -11.37 -11.43
C TRP A 246 8.20 -10.49 -10.98
N GLN A 247 8.71 -10.66 -9.76
CA GLN A 247 9.85 -9.88 -9.27
C GLN A 247 11.18 -10.53 -9.63
N ALA A 248 12.14 -9.70 -10.04
CA ALA A 248 13.53 -10.10 -10.03
C ALA A 248 13.94 -10.57 -8.61
N GLY A 249 14.70 -11.66 -8.53
CA GLY A 249 15.14 -12.24 -7.26
C GLY A 249 14.11 -13.15 -6.56
N TRP A 250 12.88 -13.26 -7.09
CA TRP A 250 11.94 -14.29 -6.63
C TRP A 250 12.52 -15.69 -6.83
N LYS A 251 13.03 -15.93 -8.05
CA LYS A 251 13.83 -17.10 -8.44
C LYS A 251 15.29 -16.71 -8.68
N ILE A 252 16.22 -17.54 -8.23
CA ILE A 252 17.67 -17.35 -8.42
C ILE A 252 18.38 -18.61 -8.91
N ASP A 253 19.54 -18.43 -9.53
CA ASP A 253 20.44 -19.53 -9.92
C ASP A 253 21.32 -19.91 -8.72
N VAL A 254 20.91 -20.97 -8.01
CA VAL A 254 21.61 -21.46 -6.80
C VAL A 254 23.02 -22.01 -7.08
N SER A 255 23.39 -22.23 -8.35
CA SER A 255 24.76 -22.61 -8.69
C SER A 255 25.74 -21.42 -8.69
N LYS A 256 25.20 -20.19 -8.78
CA LYS A 256 25.97 -18.93 -8.79
C LYS A 256 25.87 -18.17 -7.47
N ASN A 257 24.75 -18.31 -6.79
CA ASN A 257 24.58 -17.82 -5.43
C ASN A 257 25.43 -18.66 -4.45
N LYS A 258 26.02 -18.02 -3.43
CA LYS A 258 27.06 -18.65 -2.59
C LYS A 258 26.72 -18.70 -1.09
N ASP A 259 25.54 -18.25 -0.68
CA ASP A 259 25.12 -18.20 0.73
C ASP A 259 24.03 -19.22 1.08
N GLY A 260 23.79 -20.19 0.18
CA GLY A 260 22.91 -21.33 0.46
C GLY A 260 21.42 -20.97 0.45
N GLN A 261 21.07 -19.83 -0.14
CA GLN A 261 19.68 -19.45 -0.34
C GLN A 261 18.94 -20.48 -1.21
N PRO A 262 17.66 -20.77 -0.93
CA PRO A 262 16.82 -21.59 -1.80
C PRO A 262 16.58 -20.89 -3.12
N GLU A 263 16.27 -21.69 -4.14
CA GLU A 263 15.98 -21.20 -5.50
C GLU A 263 14.83 -20.19 -5.50
N ILE A 264 13.74 -20.50 -4.77
CA ILE A 264 12.57 -19.63 -4.60
C ILE A 264 12.60 -18.97 -3.23
N ILE A 265 12.36 -17.66 -3.18
CA ILE A 265 12.30 -16.87 -1.95
C ILE A 265 11.18 -17.34 -1.00
N THR A 266 11.39 -17.13 0.30
CA THR A 266 10.39 -17.33 1.34
C THR A 266 10.29 -16.09 2.24
N GLY A 267 9.17 -15.93 2.95
CA GLY A 267 9.01 -14.87 3.94
C GLY A 267 10.06 -14.91 5.06
N GLU A 268 10.49 -16.11 5.46
CA GLU A 268 11.56 -16.28 6.46
C GLU A 268 12.89 -15.68 6.01
N ILE A 269 13.26 -15.89 4.75
CA ILE A 269 14.51 -15.33 4.19
C ILE A 269 14.38 -13.83 4.01
N TYR A 270 13.23 -13.37 3.52
CA TYR A 270 12.93 -11.94 3.46
C TYR A 270 13.08 -11.29 4.84
N GLY A 271 12.50 -11.87 5.90
CA GLY A 271 12.63 -11.36 7.27
C GLY A 271 14.07 -11.38 7.81
N LYS A 272 14.84 -12.43 7.54
CA LYS A 272 16.27 -12.49 7.91
C LYS A 272 17.06 -11.37 7.23
N HIS A 273 16.90 -11.22 5.93
CA HIS A 273 17.58 -10.17 5.18
C HIS A 273 17.10 -8.77 5.59
N PHE A 274 15.79 -8.60 5.83
CA PHE A 274 15.21 -7.33 6.28
C PHE A 274 15.98 -6.76 7.47
N LYS A 275 16.31 -7.58 8.47
CA LYS A 275 17.12 -7.14 9.62
C LYS A 275 18.52 -6.68 9.20
N VAL A 276 19.22 -7.44 8.35
CA VAL A 276 20.57 -7.09 7.85
C VAL A 276 20.56 -5.73 7.14
N PHE A 277 19.56 -5.48 6.31
CA PHE A 277 19.34 -4.19 5.65
C PHE A 277 19.00 -3.10 6.64
N ALA A 278 17.99 -3.33 7.50
CA ALA A 278 17.54 -2.35 8.47
C ALA A 278 18.66 -1.92 9.43
N ASP A 279 19.49 -2.85 9.89
CA ASP A 279 20.66 -2.57 10.73
C ASP A 279 21.69 -1.71 10.00
N SER A 280 22.04 -2.09 8.76
CA SER A 280 23.01 -1.35 7.94
C SER A 280 22.52 0.06 7.64
N MET A 281 21.25 0.21 7.28
CA MET A 281 20.63 1.50 6.96
C MET A 281 20.46 2.39 8.19
N ARG A 282 20.01 1.85 9.33
CA ARG A 282 19.88 2.59 10.59
C ARG A 282 21.25 3.07 11.09
N LYS A 283 22.28 2.22 10.98
CA LYS A 283 23.66 2.62 11.29
C LYS A 283 24.13 3.77 10.40
N ALA A 284 23.93 3.66 9.08
CA ALA A 284 24.26 4.73 8.14
C ALA A 284 23.51 6.03 8.45
N ALA A 285 22.23 5.96 8.79
CA ALA A 285 21.45 7.12 9.19
C ALA A 285 22.00 7.79 10.45
N ALA A 286 22.37 6.99 11.46
CA ALA A 286 22.98 7.50 12.70
C ALA A 286 24.32 8.21 12.45
N GLU A 287 25.16 7.67 11.56
CA GLU A 287 26.46 8.29 11.17
C GLU A 287 26.29 9.70 10.59
N ILE A 288 25.16 9.98 9.92
CA ILE A 288 24.86 11.28 9.32
C ILE A 288 23.85 12.12 10.12
N GLY A 289 23.43 11.65 11.30
CA GLY A 289 22.43 12.33 12.14
C GLY A 289 21.01 12.37 11.53
N ALA A 290 20.69 11.46 10.61
CA ALA A 290 19.37 11.35 10.01
C ALA A 290 18.46 10.40 10.78
N GLN A 291 17.15 10.67 10.76
CA GLN A 291 16.12 9.75 11.24
C GLN A 291 15.37 9.16 10.05
N ILE A 292 15.40 7.83 9.95
CA ILE A 292 14.71 7.09 8.89
C ILE A 292 13.69 6.11 9.50
N LYS A 293 12.67 5.78 8.71
CA LYS A 293 11.66 4.76 8.99
C LYS A 293 11.73 3.72 7.88
N ILE A 294 11.78 2.44 8.25
CA ILE A 294 12.03 1.35 7.31
C ILE A 294 10.83 0.41 7.25
N GLY A 295 10.28 0.23 6.06
CA GLY A 295 9.09 -0.57 5.80
C GLY A 295 9.40 -1.97 5.28
N ALA A 296 8.66 -2.96 5.80
CA ALA A 296 8.69 -4.35 5.34
C ALA A 296 7.47 -4.69 4.49
N GLN A 297 7.64 -5.56 3.51
CA GLN A 297 6.57 -6.02 2.61
C GLN A 297 5.76 -7.13 3.25
N LEU A 298 4.43 -7.00 3.24
CA LEU A 298 3.49 -8.03 3.69
C LEU A 298 2.45 -8.34 2.60
N VAL A 299 1.89 -9.54 2.68
CA VAL A 299 0.69 -9.93 1.93
C VAL A 299 -0.54 -9.50 2.71
N GLN A 300 -1.40 -8.74 2.06
CA GLN A 300 -2.49 -7.98 2.70
C GLN A 300 -3.86 -8.66 2.64
N HIS A 301 -3.91 -9.89 2.15
CA HIS A 301 -5.10 -10.72 2.09
C HIS A 301 -4.79 -12.09 2.69
N ASP A 302 -5.83 -12.79 3.15
CA ASP A 302 -5.71 -14.17 3.63
C ASP A 302 -5.14 -15.06 2.49
N PRO A 303 -3.90 -15.58 2.63
CA PRO A 303 -3.23 -16.27 1.56
C PRO A 303 -3.57 -17.76 1.50
N VAL A 304 -4.50 -18.27 2.34
CA VAL A 304 -4.85 -19.71 2.42
C VAL A 304 -5.12 -20.31 1.03
N ASN A 305 -5.84 -19.56 0.19
CA ASN A 305 -6.18 -19.98 -1.18
C ASN A 305 -5.34 -19.29 -2.27
N SER A 306 -4.22 -18.63 -1.91
CA SER A 306 -3.36 -17.99 -2.91
C SER A 306 -2.84 -19.02 -3.91
N TRP A 307 -2.90 -18.65 -5.19
CA TRP A 307 -2.30 -19.42 -6.28
C TRP A 307 -0.77 -19.42 -6.21
N ASN A 308 -0.19 -18.36 -5.63
CA ASN A 308 1.23 -18.26 -5.38
C ASN A 308 1.56 -18.90 -4.03
N ASN A 309 2.23 -20.05 -4.06
CA ASN A 309 2.54 -20.80 -2.83
C ASN A 309 3.43 -20.04 -1.85
N VAL A 310 4.23 -19.07 -2.32
CA VAL A 310 5.08 -18.24 -1.44
C VAL A 310 4.23 -17.40 -0.48
N ASP A 311 3.09 -16.87 -0.95
CA ASP A 311 2.20 -16.00 -0.15
C ASP A 311 1.67 -16.71 1.09
N LYS A 312 1.36 -18.00 0.99
CA LYS A 312 0.79 -18.84 2.07
C LYS A 312 1.61 -18.82 3.35
N THR A 313 2.90 -18.55 3.24
CA THR A 313 3.85 -18.52 4.36
C THR A 313 4.61 -17.21 4.46
N TRP A 314 4.25 -16.19 3.67
CA TRP A 314 5.03 -14.95 3.58
C TRP A 314 5.03 -14.19 4.91
N ASN A 315 3.85 -13.80 5.40
CA ASN A 315 3.74 -13.03 6.65
C ASN A 315 4.24 -13.83 7.85
N THR A 316 3.85 -15.10 7.98
CA THR A 316 4.27 -15.96 9.10
C THR A 316 5.78 -16.19 9.09
N GLY A 317 6.39 -16.40 7.93
CA GLY A 317 7.84 -16.50 7.77
C GLY A 317 8.56 -15.19 8.13
N TYR A 318 8.05 -14.05 7.64
CA TYR A 318 8.60 -12.73 7.98
C TYR A 318 8.58 -12.51 9.50
N PHE A 319 7.42 -12.66 10.14
CA PHE A 319 7.26 -12.43 11.57
C PHE A 319 8.07 -13.41 12.42
N ALA A 320 8.22 -14.67 11.99
CA ALA A 320 9.09 -15.63 12.67
C ALA A 320 10.57 -15.19 12.66
N ALA A 321 11.02 -14.55 11.57
CA ALA A 321 12.42 -14.14 11.40
C ALA A 321 12.74 -12.72 11.93
N ALA A 322 11.78 -11.81 11.82
CA ALA A 322 11.94 -10.37 12.08
C ALA A 322 10.99 -9.81 13.13
N GLY A 323 9.87 -10.46 13.47
CA GLY A 323 8.90 -9.90 14.42
C GLY A 323 8.44 -8.50 14.01
N ASP A 324 8.48 -7.56 14.94
CA ASP A 324 8.10 -6.14 14.78
C ASP A 324 9.28 -5.22 14.40
N TYR A 325 10.33 -5.76 13.77
CA TYR A 325 11.54 -4.98 13.46
C TYR A 325 11.33 -3.81 12.49
N ALA A 326 10.27 -3.87 11.66
CA ALA A 326 9.92 -2.82 10.73
C ALA A 326 9.22 -1.65 11.43
N ASP A 327 9.45 -0.44 10.93
CA ASP A 327 8.75 0.74 11.41
C ASP A 327 7.32 0.83 10.85
N PHE A 328 7.09 0.29 9.65
CA PHE A 328 5.77 0.21 8.99
C PHE A 328 5.70 -0.99 8.05
N TYR A 329 4.49 -1.33 7.60
CA TYR A 329 4.29 -2.40 6.63
C TYR A 329 3.83 -1.85 5.29
N ILE A 330 4.30 -2.48 4.23
CA ILE A 330 4.03 -2.14 2.82
C ILE A 330 3.12 -3.23 2.28
N VAL A 331 1.97 -2.82 1.76
CA VAL A 331 0.96 -3.68 1.17
C VAL A 331 0.57 -3.11 -0.19
N HIS A 332 0.19 -3.98 -1.14
CA HIS A 332 -0.17 -3.57 -2.49
C HIS A 332 -1.54 -4.14 -2.85
N ASP A 333 -2.48 -3.28 -3.22
CA ASP A 333 -3.82 -3.71 -3.62
C ASP A 333 -4.32 -2.96 -4.85
N TYR A 334 -5.10 -3.65 -5.66
CA TYR A 334 -5.66 -3.17 -6.91
C TYR A 334 -7.17 -3.42 -6.91
N TYR A 335 -7.93 -2.33 -7.02
CA TYR A 335 -9.39 -2.37 -6.79
C TYR A 335 -10.22 -2.87 -7.97
N THR A 336 -9.55 -3.28 -9.05
CA THR A 336 -10.15 -3.57 -10.33
C THR A 336 -9.54 -4.84 -10.92
N GLN A 337 -10.36 -5.65 -11.59
CA GLN A 337 -9.87 -6.85 -12.26
C GLN A 337 -8.89 -6.48 -13.37
N LEU A 338 -7.77 -7.20 -13.43
CA LEU A 338 -6.73 -6.98 -14.42
C LEU A 338 -7.29 -7.20 -15.83
N GLY A 339 -7.16 -6.20 -16.69
CA GLY A 339 -7.56 -6.28 -18.09
C GLY A 339 -9.05 -6.00 -18.36
N GLU A 340 -9.83 -5.62 -17.35
CA GLU A 340 -11.26 -5.32 -17.51
C GLU A 340 -11.59 -3.82 -17.41
N ASN A 341 -12.54 -3.38 -18.22
CA ASN A 341 -13.15 -2.06 -18.06
C ASN A 341 -14.04 -2.06 -16.81
N THR A 342 -13.61 -1.34 -15.77
CA THR A 342 -14.33 -1.30 -14.51
C THR A 342 -15.47 -0.28 -14.55
N SER A 343 -16.68 -0.71 -14.22
CA SER A 343 -17.85 0.18 -14.12
C SER A 343 -17.79 1.05 -12.87
N ALA A 344 -18.49 2.19 -12.87
CA ALA A 344 -18.63 3.03 -11.67
C ALA A 344 -19.22 2.25 -10.48
N VAL A 345 -20.15 1.32 -10.74
CA VAL A 345 -20.75 0.45 -9.71
C VAL A 345 -19.68 -0.45 -9.08
N ASN A 346 -18.77 -1.02 -9.87
CA ASN A 346 -17.69 -1.86 -9.33
C ASN A 346 -16.73 -1.04 -8.46
N ILE A 347 -16.35 0.17 -8.91
CA ILE A 347 -15.48 1.07 -8.14
C ILE A 347 -16.12 1.43 -6.80
N LEU A 348 -17.40 1.83 -6.81
CA LEU A 348 -18.10 2.26 -5.58
C LEU A 348 -18.31 1.11 -4.57
N ASN A 349 -18.39 -0.14 -5.03
CA ASN A 349 -18.54 -1.31 -4.15
C ASN A 349 -17.20 -1.93 -3.72
N SER A 350 -16.11 -1.61 -4.41
CA SER A 350 -14.79 -2.19 -4.15
C SER A 350 -14.24 -1.96 -2.72
N PRO A 351 -14.48 -0.84 -2.01
CA PRO A 351 -13.94 -0.66 -0.66
C PRO A 351 -14.46 -1.68 0.36
N VAL A 352 -15.71 -2.10 0.23
CA VAL A 352 -16.33 -3.09 1.13
C VAL A 352 -15.72 -4.47 0.94
N GLN A 353 -15.29 -4.80 -0.29
CA GLN A 353 -14.70 -6.10 -0.59
C GLN A 353 -13.19 -6.12 -0.33
N ILE A 354 -12.49 -5.06 -0.71
CA ILE A 354 -11.04 -5.05 -0.76
C ILE A 354 -10.46 -4.38 0.49
N THR A 355 -10.76 -3.09 0.71
CA THR A 355 -10.22 -2.36 1.87
C THR A 355 -10.62 -3.01 3.18
N LYS A 356 -11.89 -3.41 3.33
CA LYS A 356 -12.34 -4.06 4.56
C LYS A 356 -11.65 -5.41 4.77
N SER A 357 -11.55 -6.26 3.74
CA SER A 357 -10.88 -7.56 3.88
C SER A 357 -9.41 -7.40 4.25
N MET A 358 -8.74 -6.38 3.70
CA MET A 358 -7.37 -6.06 4.06
C MET A 358 -7.25 -5.63 5.52
N MET A 359 -8.10 -4.72 5.97
CA MET A 359 -8.10 -4.22 7.35
C MET A 359 -8.51 -5.28 8.38
N ASP A 360 -9.30 -6.28 7.99
CA ASP A 360 -9.67 -7.40 8.88
C ASP A 360 -8.53 -8.43 9.00
N TRP A 361 -7.65 -8.53 8.00
CA TRP A 361 -6.52 -9.46 7.96
C TRP A 361 -5.25 -8.92 8.62
N MET A 362 -4.94 -7.65 8.33
CA MET A 362 -3.76 -6.93 8.82
C MET A 362 -3.95 -6.45 10.25
#